data_AF-L2GKM9-F1
#
_entry.id   AF-L2GKM9-F1
#
_cell.length_a   1.000
_cell.length_b   1.000
_cell.length_c   1.000
_cell.angle_alpha   90.00
_cell.angle_beta   90.00
_cell.angle_gamma   90.00
#
_symmetry.space_group_name_H-M   'P 1'
#
loop_
_entity.id
_entity.type
_entity.pdbx_description
1 polymer ?
#
loop_
_entity_poly.entity_id
_entity_poly.type
_entity_poly.pdbx_seq_one_letter_code
_entity_poly.pdbx_strand_id
1 'polypeptide(L)'
;MNHPEISEIINEYFGYLNLAQHEDYLSNKADIHEVVAKRLYNYCTLVIYDGPLNEDGSPKEEAVQKSKTYLWGSKLYSIEVSGLRCDCVPIKALRFLADQCGTRNLAISNATIDIAALNSPDFSKITVLSLAYVRLTKMPCLHNLTGLEYLYLNDNEIEHVSFQSYFDAKTDTYRTMPNLKRLILCRNPISSIDARIQKVFPNPSMKIGLDKLYLRYPFSNMKDELQKVCIQLVEPGEKKENESEVKN
;
A
#
# COMPACT_ATOMS: atom_id res chain seq x y z
N MET A 1 -22.74 -6.35 3.74
CA MET A 1 -21.65 -5.94 4.65
C MET A 1 -22.12 -4.92 5.70
N ASN A 2 -23.15 -4.11 5.43
CA ASN A 2 -23.76 -3.23 6.44
C ASN A 2 -24.83 -3.97 7.26
N HIS A 3 -24.40 -4.95 8.06
CA HIS A 3 -25.28 -5.61 9.03
C HIS A 3 -25.37 -4.76 10.29
N PRO A 4 -26.58 -4.49 10.84
CA PRO A 4 -26.76 -3.65 12.01
C PRO A 4 -25.87 -4.04 13.19
N GLU A 5 -25.69 -5.33 13.43
CA GLU A 5 -24.90 -5.89 14.52
C GLU A 5 -23.41 -5.53 14.40
N ILE A 6 -22.86 -5.60 13.18
CA ILE A 6 -21.46 -5.20 12.92
C ILE A 6 -21.33 -3.68 13.00
N SER A 7 -22.28 -2.93 12.47
CA SER A 7 -22.29 -1.47 12.58
C SER A 7 -22.38 -0.98 14.02
N GLU A 8 -23.12 -1.68 14.89
CA GLU A 8 -23.21 -1.37 16.31
C GLU A 8 -21.85 -1.54 17.01
N ILE A 9 -21.18 -2.68 16.80
CA ILE A 9 -19.82 -2.93 17.30
C ILE A 9 -18.85 -1.82 16.88
N ILE A 10 -18.90 -1.41 15.61
CA ILE A 10 -18.05 -0.35 15.08
C ILE A 10 -18.36 1.00 15.76
N ASN A 11 -19.63 1.35 15.91
CA ASN A 11 -20.04 2.59 16.58
C ASN A 11 -19.63 2.58 18.06
N GLU A 12 -19.80 1.47 18.77
CA GLU A 12 -19.37 1.31 20.17
C GLU A 12 -17.86 1.53 20.29
N TYR A 13 -17.07 0.93 19.40
CA TYR A 13 -15.61 1.10 19.38
C TYR A 13 -15.20 2.56 19.15
N PHE A 14 -15.76 3.23 18.14
CA PHE A 14 -15.44 4.64 17.90
C PHE A 14 -16.01 5.58 18.97
N GLY A 15 -17.11 5.20 19.63
CA GLY A 15 -17.63 5.89 20.81
C GLY A 15 -16.67 5.80 21.99
N TYR A 16 -16.12 4.61 22.26
CA TYR A 16 -15.12 4.39 23.30
C TYR A 16 -13.84 5.20 23.08
N LEU A 17 -13.41 5.35 21.82
CA LEU A 17 -12.26 6.20 21.46
C LEU A 17 -12.58 7.71 21.46
N ASN A 18 -13.82 8.12 21.78
CA ASN A 18 -14.30 9.49 21.68
C ASN A 18 -14.18 10.09 20.27
N LEU A 19 -14.36 9.24 19.24
CA LEU A 19 -14.27 9.61 17.82
C LEU A 19 -15.65 9.71 17.14
N ALA A 20 -16.72 9.30 17.83
CA ALA A 20 -18.07 9.28 17.25
C ALA A 20 -18.59 10.65 16.80
N GLN A 21 -18.06 11.75 17.36
CA GLN A 21 -18.40 13.13 17.00
C GLN A 21 -17.29 13.84 16.21
N HIS A 22 -16.23 13.13 15.83
CA HIS A 22 -15.14 13.71 15.06
C HIS A 22 -15.64 14.08 13.66
N GLU A 23 -15.33 15.28 13.18
CA GLU A 23 -15.84 15.79 11.90
C GLU A 23 -15.47 14.88 10.71
N ASP A 24 -14.20 14.45 10.65
CA ASP A 24 -13.76 13.49 9.63
C ASP A 24 -14.45 12.12 9.75
N TYR A 25 -14.79 11.67 10.96
CA TYR A 25 -15.53 10.43 11.15
C TYR A 25 -16.94 10.56 10.58
N LEU A 26 -17.65 11.64 10.91
CA LEU A 26 -19.01 11.88 10.44
C LEU A 26 -19.06 12.04 8.92
N SER A 27 -18.11 12.79 8.36
CA SER A 27 -18.03 13.09 6.93
C SER A 27 -17.68 11.88 6.07
N ASN A 28 -17.02 10.86 6.64
CA ASN A 28 -16.58 9.66 5.93
C ASN A 28 -17.13 8.38 6.58
N LYS A 29 -18.22 8.47 7.35
CA LYS A 29 -18.73 7.38 8.20
C LYS A 29 -19.00 6.10 7.43
N ALA A 30 -19.64 6.22 6.26
CA ALA A 30 -19.98 5.07 5.43
C ALA A 30 -18.71 4.31 4.98
N ASP A 31 -17.72 5.03 4.45
CA ASP A 31 -16.46 4.45 3.99
C ASP A 31 -15.65 3.84 5.15
N ILE A 32 -15.60 4.52 6.30
CA ILE A 32 -14.94 4.01 7.51
C ILE A 32 -15.62 2.71 7.96
N HIS A 33 -16.96 2.70 8.00
CA HIS A 33 -17.73 1.50 8.34
C HIS A 33 -17.47 0.37 7.36
N GLU A 34 -17.45 0.64 6.06
CA GLU A 34 -17.20 -0.39 5.06
C GLU A 34 -15.79 -1.00 5.21
N VAL A 35 -14.76 -0.17 5.37
CA VAL A 35 -13.37 -0.64 5.57
C VAL A 35 -13.25 -1.49 6.83
N VAL A 36 -13.80 -1.01 7.95
CA VAL A 36 -13.72 -1.75 9.22
C VAL A 36 -14.55 -3.02 9.16
N ALA A 37 -15.78 -2.97 8.66
CA ALA A 37 -16.65 -4.15 8.52
C ALA A 37 -16.02 -5.22 7.63
N LYS A 38 -15.41 -4.83 6.49
CA LYS A 38 -14.69 -5.77 5.62
C LYS A 38 -13.54 -6.45 6.37
N ARG A 39 -12.79 -5.68 7.16
CA ARG A 39 -11.70 -6.23 7.98
C ARG A 39 -12.21 -7.27 8.98
N LEU A 40 -13.31 -6.97 9.68
CA LEU A 40 -13.93 -7.90 10.64
C LEU A 40 -14.45 -9.16 9.94
N TYR A 41 -15.05 -9.02 8.77
CA TYR A 41 -15.55 -10.14 7.98
C TYR A 41 -14.42 -11.06 7.50
N ASN A 42 -13.32 -10.48 6.99
CA ASN A 42 -12.14 -11.24 6.56
C ASN A 42 -11.55 -12.02 7.75
N TYR A 43 -11.46 -11.39 8.93
CA TYR A 43 -11.03 -12.08 10.14
C TYR A 43 -11.94 -13.26 10.47
N CYS A 44 -13.27 -13.05 10.53
CA CYS A 44 -14.22 -14.09 10.89
C CYS A 44 -14.21 -15.26 9.90
N THR A 45 -14.07 -14.98 8.60
CA THR A 45 -13.95 -16.02 7.56
C THR A 45 -12.75 -16.93 7.78
N LEU A 46 -11.66 -16.41 8.38
CA LEU A 46 -10.47 -17.21 8.68
C LEU A 46 -10.59 -18.04 9.96
N VAL A 47 -11.44 -17.64 10.90
CA VAL A 47 -11.50 -18.26 12.25
C VAL A 47 -12.81 -19.00 12.55
N ILE A 48 -13.76 -19.01 11.61
CA ILE A 48 -15.06 -19.69 11.72
C ILE A 48 -15.16 -20.66 10.54
N TYR A 49 -14.96 -21.95 10.83
CA TYR A 49 -14.84 -23.00 9.81
C TYR A 49 -16.12 -23.23 8.99
N ASP A 50 -17.28 -23.06 9.61
CA ASP A 50 -18.60 -23.22 8.99
C ASP A 50 -19.13 -21.90 8.38
N GLY A 51 -18.26 -20.89 8.25
CA GLY A 51 -18.56 -19.59 7.68
C GLY A 51 -19.20 -18.61 8.69
N PRO A 52 -18.96 -17.30 8.53
CA PRO A 52 -19.39 -16.30 9.51
C PRO A 52 -20.88 -15.91 9.38
N LEU A 53 -21.60 -16.39 8.37
CA LEU A 53 -22.97 -15.99 8.05
C LEU A 53 -23.95 -17.16 8.24
N ASN A 54 -25.17 -16.82 8.65
CA ASN A 54 -26.34 -17.67 8.59
C ASN A 54 -26.83 -17.83 7.12
N GLU A 55 -27.79 -18.73 6.90
CA GLU A 55 -28.38 -18.96 5.57
C GLU A 55 -29.06 -17.72 4.97
N ASP A 56 -29.60 -16.83 5.83
CA ASP A 56 -30.20 -15.56 5.43
C ASP A 56 -29.16 -14.44 5.16
N GLY A 57 -27.87 -14.75 5.31
CA GLY A 57 -26.76 -13.82 5.13
C GLY A 57 -26.49 -12.90 6.33
N SER A 58 -27.20 -13.03 7.44
CA SER A 58 -26.90 -12.32 8.69
C SER A 58 -25.66 -12.91 9.38
N PRO A 59 -24.87 -12.12 10.13
CA PRO A 59 -23.73 -12.66 10.86
C PRO A 59 -24.19 -13.60 11.99
N LYS A 60 -23.51 -14.73 12.15
CA LYS A 60 -23.70 -15.62 13.31
C LYS A 60 -23.33 -14.89 14.61
N GLU A 61 -23.99 -15.23 15.71
CA GLU A 61 -23.67 -14.68 17.04
C GLU A 61 -22.17 -14.85 17.41
N GLU A 62 -21.61 -16.03 17.09
CA GLU A 62 -20.18 -16.29 17.26
C GLU A 62 -19.31 -15.31 16.45
N ALA A 63 -19.72 -14.97 15.23
CA ALA A 63 -19.01 -14.02 14.37
C ALA A 63 -19.09 -12.59 14.91
N VAL A 64 -20.24 -12.18 15.44
CA VAL A 64 -20.44 -10.88 16.11
C VAL A 64 -19.51 -10.79 17.33
N GLN A 65 -19.51 -11.80 18.20
CA GLN A 65 -18.66 -11.82 19.39
C GLN A 65 -17.16 -11.84 19.07
N LYS A 66 -16.73 -12.67 18.11
CA LYS A 66 -15.33 -12.73 17.64
C LYS A 66 -14.90 -11.41 16.99
N SER A 67 -15.77 -10.78 16.21
CA SER A 67 -15.53 -9.46 15.62
C SER A 67 -15.28 -8.40 16.69
N LYS A 68 -16.11 -8.37 17.73
CA LYS A 68 -15.95 -7.45 18.86
C LYS A 68 -14.61 -7.67 19.58
N THR A 69 -14.30 -8.91 19.96
CA THR A 69 -13.01 -9.23 20.60
C THR A 69 -11.82 -8.83 19.72
N TYR A 70 -11.89 -9.12 18.42
CA TYR A 70 -10.85 -8.77 17.47
C TYR A 70 -10.66 -7.26 17.29
N LEU A 71 -11.76 -6.49 17.18
CA LEU A 71 -11.69 -5.05 17.00
C LEU A 71 -10.99 -4.36 18.18
N TRP A 72 -11.34 -4.73 19.42
CA TRP A 72 -10.72 -4.18 20.63
C TRP A 72 -9.26 -4.62 20.79
N GLY A 73 -8.94 -5.87 20.44
CA GLY A 73 -7.58 -6.39 20.53
C GLY A 73 -6.63 -5.83 19.47
N SER A 74 -7.09 -5.75 18.22
CA SER A 74 -6.27 -5.30 17.08
C SER A 74 -6.06 -3.79 17.06
N LYS A 75 -6.98 -3.02 17.67
CA LYS A 75 -6.99 -1.55 17.66
C LYS A 75 -6.83 -0.94 16.27
N LEU A 76 -7.25 -1.66 15.23
CA LEU A 76 -7.10 -1.26 13.84
C LEU A 76 -5.65 -0.93 13.43
N TYR A 77 -4.63 -1.51 14.09
CA TYR A 77 -3.22 -1.28 13.76
C TYR A 77 -2.88 -1.66 12.31
N SER A 78 -3.59 -2.65 11.76
CA SER A 78 -3.46 -3.16 10.40
C SER A 78 -4.81 -3.17 9.71
N ILE A 79 -4.89 -2.51 8.55
CA ILE A 79 -6.07 -2.44 7.70
C ILE A 79 -5.78 -3.14 6.37
N GLU A 80 -6.72 -3.96 5.95
CA GLU A 80 -6.68 -4.62 4.65
C GLU A 80 -7.95 -4.28 3.88
N VAL A 81 -7.73 -3.72 2.69
CA VAL A 81 -8.73 -3.33 1.72
C VAL A 81 -8.59 -4.29 0.55
N SER A 82 -9.31 -5.41 0.61
CA SER A 82 -9.33 -6.41 -0.46
C SER A 82 -10.75 -6.62 -0.98
N GLY A 83 -10.95 -6.43 -2.29
CA GLY A 83 -12.26 -6.60 -2.93
C GLY A 83 -13.39 -5.81 -2.25
N LEU A 84 -13.16 -4.53 -1.96
CA LEU A 84 -14.25 -3.61 -1.63
C LEU A 84 -15.15 -3.43 -2.85
N ARG A 85 -16.43 -3.12 -2.61
CA ARG A 85 -17.37 -2.80 -3.69
C ARG A 85 -17.18 -1.37 -4.21
N CYS A 86 -16.31 -0.59 -3.58
CA CYS A 86 -15.99 0.76 -4.02
C CYS A 86 -15.18 0.71 -5.32
N ASP A 87 -15.65 1.43 -6.34
CA ASP A 87 -14.92 1.63 -7.59
C ASP A 87 -13.56 2.36 -7.37
N CYS A 88 -13.36 2.94 -6.18
CA CYS A 88 -12.14 3.61 -5.76
C CYS A 88 -11.79 3.28 -4.31
N VAL A 89 -10.49 3.30 -3.99
CA VAL A 89 -10.00 3.15 -2.61
C VAL A 89 -10.48 4.33 -1.76
N PRO A 90 -11.08 4.11 -0.57
CA PRO A 90 -11.61 5.18 0.28
C PRO A 90 -10.49 5.92 1.05
N ILE A 91 -9.71 6.74 0.34
CA ILE A 91 -8.50 7.40 0.85
C ILE A 91 -8.76 8.22 2.12
N LYS A 92 -9.89 8.92 2.20
CA LYS A 92 -10.23 9.73 3.38
C LYS A 92 -10.49 8.87 4.62
N ALA A 93 -11.18 7.75 4.46
CA ALA A 93 -11.39 6.80 5.55
C ALA A 93 -10.06 6.17 6.01
N LEU A 94 -9.21 5.77 5.07
CA LEU A 94 -7.88 5.23 5.40
C LEU A 94 -7.01 6.24 6.14
N ARG A 95 -7.05 7.51 5.73
CA ARG A 95 -6.37 8.59 6.43
C ARG A 95 -6.89 8.74 7.85
N PHE A 96 -8.20 8.79 8.03
CA PHE A 96 -8.82 8.89 9.36
C PHE A 96 -8.34 7.76 10.28
N LEU A 97 -8.32 6.51 9.79
CA LEU A 97 -7.83 5.36 10.55
C LEU A 97 -6.34 5.46 10.90
N ALA A 98 -5.51 5.87 9.95
CA ALA A 98 -4.08 6.13 10.19
C ALA A 98 -3.88 7.21 11.26
N ASP A 99 -4.67 8.27 11.20
CA ASP A 99 -4.52 9.43 12.06
C ASP A 99 -5.04 9.21 13.47
N GLN A 100 -6.23 8.64 13.59
CA GLN A 100 -7.00 8.57 14.84
C GLN A 100 -6.96 7.20 15.51
N CYS A 101 -6.71 6.12 14.75
CA CYS A 101 -6.68 4.76 15.28
C CYS A 101 -5.27 4.18 15.38
N GLY A 102 -4.25 4.94 14.94
CA GLY A 102 -2.87 4.47 14.99
C GLY A 102 -2.56 3.37 13.99
N THR A 103 -3.34 3.25 12.90
CA THR A 103 -3.02 2.32 11.81
C THR A 103 -1.61 2.61 11.28
N ARG A 104 -0.81 1.55 11.13
CA ARG A 104 0.57 1.60 10.58
C ARG A 104 0.73 0.74 9.35
N ASN A 105 -0.10 -0.29 9.22
CA ASN A 105 -0.03 -1.25 8.14
C ASN A 105 -1.27 -1.15 7.27
N LEU A 106 -1.07 -0.87 5.99
CA LEU A 106 -2.12 -0.80 4.99
C LEU A 106 -1.84 -1.82 3.90
N ALA A 107 -2.80 -2.70 3.64
CA ALA A 107 -2.78 -3.61 2.51
C ALA A 107 -3.96 -3.31 1.60
N ILE A 108 -3.69 -3.11 0.31
CA ILE A 108 -4.69 -2.93 -0.73
C ILE A 108 -4.42 -3.99 -1.79
N SER A 109 -5.42 -4.81 -2.08
CA SER A 109 -5.30 -5.88 -3.07
C SER A 109 -6.61 -6.10 -3.83
N ASN A 110 -6.52 -6.62 -5.06
CA ASN A 110 -7.69 -6.90 -5.90
C ASN A 110 -8.65 -5.70 -6.03
N ALA A 111 -8.09 -4.49 -6.14
CA ALA A 111 -8.85 -3.24 -6.23
C ALA A 111 -8.18 -2.31 -7.25
N THR A 112 -9.00 -1.51 -7.94
CA THR A 112 -8.49 -0.38 -8.74
C THR A 112 -8.06 0.73 -7.80
N ILE A 113 -6.82 1.18 -7.93
CA ILE A 113 -6.26 2.22 -7.07
C ILE A 113 -5.73 3.39 -7.88
N ASP A 114 -6.16 4.60 -7.50
CA ASP A 114 -5.49 5.81 -7.91
C ASP A 114 -4.25 6.02 -7.03
N ILE A 115 -3.07 5.67 -7.57
CA ILE A 115 -1.78 5.85 -6.90
C ILE A 115 -1.49 7.32 -6.60
N ALA A 116 -1.97 8.25 -7.43
CA ALA A 116 -1.80 9.67 -7.14
C ALA A 116 -2.56 10.07 -5.87
N ALA A 117 -3.74 9.48 -5.65
CA ALA A 117 -4.53 9.70 -4.45
C ALA A 117 -3.84 9.22 -3.16
N LEU A 118 -2.97 8.19 -3.22
CA LEU A 118 -2.12 7.79 -2.09
C LEU A 118 -1.04 8.84 -1.74
N ASN A 119 -0.66 9.72 -2.67
CA ASN A 119 0.28 10.81 -2.40
C ASN A 119 -0.39 12.09 -1.93
N SER A 120 -1.72 12.22 -2.07
CA SER A 120 -2.42 13.46 -1.75
C SER A 120 -2.56 13.74 -0.24
N PRO A 121 -2.87 12.74 0.62
CA PRO A 121 -2.93 12.97 2.07
C PRO A 121 -1.58 12.68 2.75
N ASP A 122 -1.40 13.26 3.93
CA ASP A 122 -0.28 12.91 4.81
C ASP A 122 -0.53 11.52 5.44
N PHE A 123 0.04 10.49 4.82
CA PHE A 123 0.12 9.12 5.35
C PHE A 123 1.48 8.87 6.04
N SER A 124 2.13 9.89 6.60
CA SER A 124 3.44 9.77 7.28
C SER A 124 3.47 8.74 8.41
N LYS A 125 2.31 8.43 9.00
CA LYS A 125 2.17 7.38 10.02
C LYS A 125 2.23 5.95 9.45
N ILE A 126 1.99 5.74 8.17
CA ILE A 126 2.02 4.41 7.56
C ILE A 126 3.47 3.96 7.38
N THR A 127 3.82 2.82 7.98
CA THR A 127 5.15 2.23 7.90
C THR A 127 5.20 1.00 7.00
N VAL A 128 4.05 0.37 6.76
CA VAL A 128 3.92 -0.79 5.85
C VAL A 128 2.79 -0.54 4.85
N LEU A 129 3.12 -0.67 3.58
CA LEU A 129 2.16 -0.60 2.48
C LEU A 129 2.31 -1.83 1.58
N SER A 130 1.20 -2.54 1.37
CA SER A 130 1.09 -3.60 0.38
C SER A 130 0.12 -3.19 -0.72
N LEU A 131 0.57 -3.24 -1.97
CA LEU A 131 -0.22 -3.03 -3.19
C LEU A 131 -0.12 -4.29 -4.07
N ALA A 132 -0.36 -5.45 -3.46
CA ALA A 132 -0.26 -6.73 -4.17
C ALA A 132 -1.53 -7.00 -5.00
N TYR A 133 -1.39 -7.57 -6.19
CA TYR A 133 -2.53 -7.90 -7.06
C TYR A 133 -3.40 -6.69 -7.42
N VAL A 134 -2.77 -5.53 -7.70
CA VAL A 134 -3.51 -4.32 -8.16
C VAL A 134 -3.18 -3.94 -9.61
N ARG A 135 -2.55 -4.86 -10.36
CA ARG A 135 -2.23 -4.74 -11.79
C ARG A 135 -1.39 -3.51 -12.13
N LEU A 136 -0.44 -3.17 -11.25
CA LEU A 136 0.51 -2.11 -11.56
C LEU A 136 1.39 -2.53 -12.74
N THR A 137 1.42 -1.72 -13.80
CA THR A 137 2.33 -1.91 -14.94
C THR A 137 3.61 -1.07 -14.82
N LYS A 138 3.63 -0.14 -13.85
CA LYS A 138 4.75 0.79 -13.60
C LYS A 138 4.99 0.91 -12.11
N MET A 139 6.23 1.28 -11.76
CA MET A 139 6.55 1.65 -10.38
C MET A 139 5.70 2.85 -9.92
N PRO A 140 5.00 2.74 -8.79
CA PRO A 140 4.26 3.87 -8.23
C PRO A 140 5.24 4.90 -7.66
N CYS A 141 5.00 6.19 -7.91
CA CYS A 141 5.71 7.26 -7.23
C CYS A 141 5.03 7.49 -5.89
N LEU A 142 5.69 7.22 -4.76
CA LEU A 142 5.11 7.28 -3.41
C LEU A 142 5.91 8.18 -2.46
N HIS A 143 6.56 9.22 -2.98
CA HIS A 143 7.53 10.03 -2.24
C HIS A 143 6.94 10.80 -1.04
N ASN A 144 5.62 11.04 -1.02
CA ASN A 144 4.96 11.68 0.12
C ASN A 144 4.78 10.72 1.31
N LEU A 145 4.92 9.40 1.11
CA LEU A 145 4.89 8.39 2.17
C LEU A 145 6.25 8.32 2.88
N THR A 146 6.67 9.42 3.49
CA THR A 146 8.02 9.57 4.05
C THR A 146 8.30 8.65 5.24
N GLY A 147 7.27 8.22 5.97
CA GLY A 147 7.38 7.24 7.06
C GLY A 147 7.42 5.77 6.61
N LEU A 148 7.26 5.49 5.32
CA LEU A 148 7.15 4.13 4.82
C LEU A 148 8.47 3.37 4.94
N GLU A 149 8.45 2.22 5.61
CA GLU A 149 9.60 1.35 5.81
C GLU A 149 9.55 0.10 4.95
N TYR A 150 8.36 -0.43 4.67
CA TYR A 150 8.15 -1.65 3.91
C TYR A 150 7.11 -1.42 2.81
N LEU A 151 7.52 -1.69 1.57
CA LEU A 151 6.66 -1.60 0.39
C LEU A 151 6.60 -2.96 -0.30
N TYR A 152 5.40 -3.50 -0.44
CA TYR A 152 5.13 -4.77 -1.13
C TYR A 152 4.36 -4.48 -2.41
N LEU A 153 4.98 -4.79 -3.55
CA LEU A 153 4.42 -4.66 -4.90
C LEU A 153 4.38 -6.02 -5.61
N ASN A 154 4.40 -7.13 -4.86
CA ASN A 154 4.37 -8.46 -5.45
C ASN A 154 3.07 -8.72 -6.21
N ASP A 155 3.12 -9.63 -7.18
CA ASP A 155 1.95 -10.01 -7.99
C ASP A 155 1.34 -8.82 -8.74
N ASN A 156 2.17 -8.10 -9.47
CA ASN A 156 1.74 -7.05 -10.39
C ASN A 156 2.31 -7.34 -11.78
N GLU A 157 2.16 -6.38 -12.69
CA GLU A 157 2.53 -6.48 -14.11
C GLU A 157 3.69 -5.53 -14.42
N ILE A 158 4.57 -5.27 -13.44
CA ILE A 158 5.69 -4.34 -13.61
C ILE A 158 6.79 -5.01 -14.43
N GLU A 159 6.94 -4.58 -15.68
CA GLU A 159 8.00 -5.07 -16.57
C GLU A 159 9.31 -4.28 -16.43
N HIS A 160 9.19 -2.98 -16.16
CA HIS A 160 10.33 -2.07 -16.07
C HIS A 160 10.28 -1.27 -14.76
N VAL A 161 11.28 -1.48 -13.89
CA VAL A 161 11.42 -0.74 -12.64
C VAL A 161 12.18 0.55 -12.93
N SER A 162 11.43 1.62 -13.23
CA SER A 162 11.97 2.96 -13.46
C SER A 162 11.66 3.91 -12.31
N PHE A 163 12.60 4.80 -12.02
CA PHE A 163 12.47 5.84 -10.98
C PHE A 163 12.33 7.25 -11.56
N GLN A 164 12.04 7.38 -12.85
CA GLN A 164 11.92 8.70 -13.50
C GLN A 164 10.84 9.58 -12.87
N SER A 165 9.73 8.99 -12.40
CA SER A 165 8.63 9.72 -11.75
C SER A 165 9.00 10.33 -10.40
N TYR A 166 10.14 9.94 -9.81
CA TYR A 166 10.66 10.54 -8.59
C TYR A 166 11.54 11.76 -8.86
N PHE A 167 11.92 12.01 -10.11
CA PHE A 167 12.71 13.18 -10.47
C PHE A 167 11.85 14.46 -10.43
N ASP A 168 12.31 15.46 -9.69
CA ASP A 168 11.72 16.78 -9.65
C ASP A 168 12.56 17.75 -10.48
N ALA A 169 12.01 18.15 -11.64
CA ALA A 169 12.67 19.05 -12.56
C ALA A 169 12.85 20.48 -11.99
N LYS A 170 12.09 20.88 -10.98
CA LYS A 170 12.22 22.22 -10.37
C LYS A 170 13.42 22.31 -9.46
N THR A 171 13.69 21.23 -8.72
CA THR A 171 14.83 21.17 -7.79
C THR A 171 16.04 20.49 -8.38
N ASP A 172 15.93 19.91 -9.58
CA ASP A 172 16.95 19.09 -10.24
C ASP A 172 17.43 17.92 -9.35
N THR A 173 16.51 17.35 -8.57
CA THR A 173 16.80 16.29 -7.60
C THR A 173 15.75 15.19 -7.62
N TYR A 174 16.10 14.02 -7.08
CA TYR A 174 15.13 12.95 -6.86
C TYR A 174 14.45 13.16 -5.51
N ARG A 175 13.12 13.08 -5.51
CA ARG A 175 12.33 12.95 -4.28
C ARG A 175 12.65 11.59 -3.67
N THR A 176 13.05 11.58 -2.40
CA THR A 176 13.54 10.37 -1.75
C THR A 176 12.48 9.72 -0.87
N MET A 177 12.62 8.42 -0.61
CA MET A 177 11.90 7.70 0.43
C MET A 177 12.91 7.23 1.48
N PRO A 178 13.33 8.13 2.39
CA PRO A 178 14.53 7.93 3.22
C PRO A 178 14.40 6.80 4.24
N ASN A 179 13.17 6.45 4.63
CA ASN A 179 12.90 5.41 5.62
C ASN A 179 12.65 4.03 5.02
N LEU A 180 12.59 3.91 3.69
CA LEU A 180 12.28 2.63 3.05
C LEU A 180 13.43 1.64 3.23
N LYS A 181 13.16 0.55 3.94
CA LYS A 181 14.10 -0.54 4.26
C LYS A 181 13.89 -1.75 3.38
N ARG A 182 12.68 -1.94 2.84
CA ARG A 182 12.35 -3.11 2.03
C ARG A 182 11.39 -2.78 0.90
N LEU A 183 11.76 -3.17 -0.31
CA LEU A 183 10.90 -3.20 -1.49
C LEU A 183 10.78 -4.65 -1.98
N ILE A 184 9.57 -5.19 -2.02
CA ILE A 184 9.30 -6.54 -2.53
C ILE A 184 8.60 -6.43 -3.89
N LEU A 185 9.22 -7.02 -4.90
CA LEU A 185 8.82 -6.99 -6.30
C LEU A 185 8.64 -8.41 -6.89
N CYS A 186 8.66 -9.46 -6.06
CA CYS A 186 8.45 -10.85 -6.48
C CYS A 186 7.16 -11.00 -7.31
N ARG A 187 7.13 -11.93 -8.27
CA ARG A 187 5.99 -12.22 -9.14
C ARG A 187 5.56 -11.00 -9.95
N ASN A 188 6.54 -10.33 -10.54
CA ASN A 188 6.38 -9.34 -11.59
C ASN A 188 7.23 -9.77 -12.80
N PRO A 189 6.82 -9.48 -14.04
CA PRO A 189 7.57 -9.81 -15.26
C PRO A 189 8.77 -8.85 -15.50
N ILE A 190 9.57 -8.60 -14.47
CA ILE A 190 10.65 -7.59 -14.52
C ILE A 190 11.75 -8.02 -15.47
N SER A 191 11.98 -7.21 -16.49
CA SER A 191 13.08 -7.37 -17.45
C SER A 191 14.21 -6.36 -17.23
N SER A 192 13.94 -5.23 -16.56
CA SER A 192 14.96 -4.20 -16.31
C SER A 192 14.73 -3.41 -15.01
N ILE A 193 15.83 -2.97 -14.40
CA ILE A 193 15.83 -2.06 -13.24
C ILE A 193 16.76 -0.87 -13.49
N ASP A 194 16.29 0.31 -13.12
CA ASP A 194 17.01 1.58 -13.23
C ASP A 194 18.04 1.77 -12.10
N ALA A 195 19.27 2.15 -12.46
CA ALA A 195 20.38 2.37 -11.53
C ALA A 195 20.16 3.55 -10.55
N ARG A 196 19.16 4.40 -10.81
CA ARG A 196 18.77 5.52 -9.92
C ARG A 196 18.13 5.09 -8.60
N ILE A 197 17.92 3.79 -8.40
CA ILE A 197 17.33 3.24 -7.18
C ILE A 197 18.02 3.75 -5.89
N GLN A 198 19.34 3.91 -5.91
CA GLN A 198 20.11 4.45 -4.77
C GLN A 198 19.82 5.92 -4.48
N LYS A 199 19.44 6.71 -5.50
CA LYS A 199 19.06 8.12 -5.34
C LYS A 199 17.68 8.25 -4.69
N VAL A 200 16.78 7.32 -4.98
CA VAL A 200 15.42 7.33 -4.43
C VAL A 200 15.34 6.67 -3.05
N PHE A 201 16.07 5.58 -2.84
CA PHE A 201 16.06 4.79 -1.60
C PHE A 201 17.44 4.84 -0.92
N PRO A 202 17.80 5.94 -0.23
CA PRO A 202 19.13 6.13 0.35
C PRO A 202 19.35 5.36 1.66
N ASN A 203 18.37 4.60 2.14
CA ASN A 203 18.45 3.94 3.44
C ASN A 203 19.54 2.84 3.44
N PRO A 204 20.51 2.84 4.37
CA PRO A 204 21.57 1.83 4.41
C PRO A 204 21.09 0.40 4.68
N SER A 205 19.88 0.23 5.23
CA SER A 205 19.25 -1.08 5.43
C SER A 205 18.41 -1.54 4.25
N MET A 206 18.37 -0.77 3.15
CA MET A 206 17.50 -1.02 2.01
C MET A 206 17.79 -2.37 1.36
N LYS A 207 16.71 -3.08 1.08
CA LYS A 207 16.70 -4.41 0.50
C LYS A 207 15.64 -4.51 -0.58
N ILE A 208 15.96 -5.18 -1.69
CA ILE A 208 15.03 -5.40 -2.79
C ILE A 208 14.86 -6.89 -3.00
N GLY A 209 13.64 -7.39 -2.82
CA GLY A 209 13.29 -8.77 -3.10
C GLY A 209 12.72 -8.92 -4.50
N LEU A 210 13.36 -9.77 -5.29
CA LEU A 210 12.90 -10.30 -6.58
C LEU A 210 12.69 -11.81 -6.42
N ASP A 211 12.14 -12.51 -7.42
CA ASP A 211 11.76 -13.93 -7.26
C ASP A 211 12.90 -14.86 -6.85
N LYS A 212 14.08 -14.68 -7.43
CA LYS A 212 15.26 -15.53 -7.19
C LYS A 212 16.46 -14.74 -6.68
N LEU A 213 16.26 -13.47 -6.35
CA LEU A 213 17.34 -12.55 -6.04
C LEU A 213 16.96 -11.59 -4.94
N TYR A 214 17.93 -11.29 -4.08
CA TYR A 214 17.78 -10.33 -3.01
C TYR A 214 18.94 -9.33 -3.01
N LEU A 215 18.68 -8.12 -3.50
CA LEU A 215 19.68 -7.05 -3.53
C LEU A 215 19.73 -6.34 -2.19
N ARG A 216 20.92 -5.92 -1.78
CA ARG A 216 21.15 -5.19 -0.53
C ARG A 216 21.96 -3.94 -0.81
N TYR A 217 21.63 -2.85 -0.13
CA TYR A 217 22.47 -1.64 -0.11
C TYR A 217 23.90 -1.99 0.34
N PRO A 218 24.96 -1.40 -0.25
CA PRO A 218 25.00 -0.29 -1.21
C PRO A 218 24.82 -0.66 -2.70
N PHE A 219 24.20 -1.80 -3.03
CA PHE A 219 23.93 -2.23 -4.41
C PHE A 219 25.17 -2.30 -5.32
N SER A 220 26.37 -2.41 -4.74
CA SER A 220 27.65 -2.36 -5.47
C SER A 220 27.81 -3.51 -6.48
N ASN A 221 27.21 -4.66 -6.23
CA ASN A 221 27.20 -5.83 -7.10
C ASN A 221 25.89 -5.99 -7.89
N MET A 222 25.02 -4.97 -7.91
CA MET A 222 23.67 -5.07 -8.48
C MET A 222 23.68 -5.49 -9.95
N LYS A 223 24.61 -4.98 -10.74
CA LYS A 223 24.74 -5.34 -12.17
C LYS A 223 24.95 -6.85 -12.35
N ASP A 224 25.93 -7.42 -11.64
CA ASP A 224 26.28 -8.83 -11.75
C ASP A 224 25.17 -9.73 -11.22
N GLU A 225 24.55 -9.34 -10.09
CA GLU A 225 23.43 -10.09 -9.52
C GLU A 225 22.19 -10.11 -10.43
N LEU A 226 21.85 -8.97 -11.05
CA LEU A 226 20.73 -8.88 -11.98
C LEU A 226 20.98 -9.71 -13.26
N GLN A 227 22.22 -9.72 -13.77
CA GLN A 227 22.58 -10.55 -14.92
C GLN A 227 22.36 -12.05 -14.68
N LYS A 228 22.61 -12.56 -13.45
CA LYS A 228 22.36 -13.97 -13.09
C LYS A 228 20.90 -14.39 -13.24
N VAL A 229 19.97 -13.43 -13.19
CA VAL A 229 18.53 -13.64 -13.31
C VAL A 229 17.95 -13.01 -14.58
N CYS A 230 18.81 -12.70 -15.57
CA CYS A 230 18.42 -12.12 -16.86
C CYS A 230 17.67 -10.78 -16.76
N ILE A 231 17.97 -9.97 -15.75
CA ILE A 231 17.42 -8.62 -15.60
C ILE A 231 18.50 -7.61 -16.01
N GLN A 232 18.13 -6.64 -16.84
CA GLN A 232 19.03 -5.58 -17.28
C GLN A 232 19.12 -4.46 -16.23
N LEU A 233 20.33 -4.05 -15.86
CA LEU A 233 20.55 -2.76 -15.20
C LEU A 233 20.57 -1.65 -16.26
N VAL A 234 19.67 -0.68 -16.13
CA VAL A 234 19.56 0.47 -17.03
C VAL A 234 20.18 1.67 -16.34
N GLU A 235 21.30 2.14 -16.86
CA GLU A 235 21.89 3.41 -16.44
C GLU A 235 21.02 4.57 -16.93
N PRO A 236 20.85 5.64 -16.14
CA PRO A 236 20.18 6.83 -16.64
C PRO A 236 20.95 7.34 -17.84
N GLY A 237 20.29 7.38 -19.02
CA GLY A 237 20.89 8.00 -20.18
C GLY A 237 21.27 9.44 -19.85
N GLU A 238 22.55 9.79 -20.07
CA GLU A 238 22.90 11.17 -20.36
C GLU A 238 21.89 11.66 -21.40
N LYS A 239 21.31 12.85 -21.19
CA LYS A 239 20.46 13.49 -22.20
C LYS A 239 21.20 13.34 -23.53
N LYS A 240 20.63 12.61 -24.49
CA LYS A 240 21.08 12.75 -25.87
C LYS A 240 20.71 14.16 -26.26
N GLU A 241 21.66 15.08 -26.12
CA GLU A 241 21.76 16.26 -26.96
C GLU A 241 21.85 15.77 -28.40
N ASN A 242 20.69 15.48 -28.98
CA ASN A 242 20.54 15.57 -30.42
C ASN A 242 19.78 16.88 -30.65
N GLU A 243 20.56 17.95 -30.69
CA GLU A 243 20.32 19.04 -31.61
C GLU A 243 19.86 18.42 -32.95
N SER A 244 18.59 18.64 -33.26
CA SER A 244 18.19 18.74 -34.65
C SER A 244 17.61 20.12 -34.81
N GLU A 245 18.53 21.07 -35.05
CA GLU A 245 18.26 22.14 -36.00
C GLU A 245 17.63 21.50 -37.24
N VAL A 246 16.30 21.55 -37.34
CA VAL A 246 15.63 21.51 -38.63
C VAL A 246 15.15 22.92 -38.89
N LYS A 247 16.01 23.62 -39.63
CA LYS A 247 15.68 24.79 -40.43
C LYS A 247 14.31 24.57 -41.11
N ASN A 248 13.43 25.55 -40.97
CA ASN A 248 12.56 26.03 -42.03
C ASN A 248 12.40 27.54 -41.86
#